data_AF-D4XFI2-F1
#
_entry.id   AF-D4XFI2-F1
#
_cell.length_a   1.000
_cell.length_b   1.000
_cell.length_c   1.000
_cell.angle_alpha   90.00
_cell.angle_beta   90.00
_cell.angle_gamma   90.00
#
_symmetry.space_group_name_H-M   'P 1'
#
loop_
_entity.id
_entity.type
_entity.pdbx_description
1 polymer ?
#
loop_
_entity_poly.entity_id
_entity_poly.type
_entity_poly.pdbx_seq_one_letter_code
_entity_poly.pdbx_strand_id
1 'polypeptide(L)'
;MTIFQHPVAQFTASTCVINRFMSIYVFIYGTLRAGEINDLAQAAAVRGLPPAQRIGPATVPGMLVDFGQWPGLIPVADGRRVRGEVYRVQPALLALMDEIEEYVPGQKCCFVRRETIARLDLSAGRTRELQCHYYPIDPALRAAAVDISADDWIAYRQSRLSNTGW
;
A
#
# COMPACT_ATOMS: atom_id res chain seq x y z
N MET A 1 -1.17 64.15 -39.23
CA MET A 1 -1.21 62.78 -39.79
C MET A 1 -0.90 61.79 -38.66
N THR A 2 -1.97 61.24 -38.10
CA THR A 2 -2.19 59.88 -37.56
C THR A 2 -1.05 59.14 -36.85
N ILE A 3 -1.16 59.13 -35.52
CA ILE A 3 -1.04 58.03 -34.54
C ILE A 3 -0.83 56.63 -35.15
N PHE A 4 0.17 55.88 -34.68
CA PHE A 4 0.03 54.44 -34.44
C PHE A 4 0.81 54.04 -33.16
N GLN A 5 0.04 53.84 -32.09
CA GLN A 5 0.43 53.02 -30.95
C GLN A 5 0.34 51.55 -31.36
N HIS A 6 1.31 50.72 -30.96
CA HIS A 6 1.06 49.30 -30.73
C HIS A 6 1.71 48.83 -29.43
N PRO A 7 0.99 48.06 -28.60
CA PRO A 7 1.40 47.68 -27.26
C PRO A 7 2.24 46.41 -27.27
N VAL A 8 3.29 46.35 -26.44
CA VAL A 8 3.93 45.08 -26.07
C VAL A 8 3.19 44.50 -24.87
N ALA A 9 2.61 43.33 -25.10
CA ALA A 9 1.75 42.59 -24.19
C ALA A 9 2.45 42.25 -22.88
N GLN A 10 1.73 42.49 -21.78
CA GLN A 10 2.04 41.96 -20.46
C GLN A 10 1.78 40.44 -20.48
N PHE A 11 2.83 39.65 -20.35
CA PHE A 11 2.70 38.22 -20.08
C PHE A 11 2.32 38.02 -18.61
N THR A 12 1.02 37.94 -18.33
CA THR A 12 0.53 37.37 -17.06
C THR A 12 0.59 35.85 -17.17
N ALA A 13 1.70 35.25 -16.79
CA ALA A 13 1.74 33.82 -16.50
C ALA A 13 1.04 33.60 -15.15
N SER A 14 -0.28 33.36 -15.20
CA SER A 14 -1.04 32.80 -14.09
C SER A 14 -0.31 31.58 -13.56
N THR A 15 0.35 31.72 -12.41
CA THR A 15 0.85 30.58 -11.66
C THR A 15 -0.35 29.90 -11.01
N CYS A 16 -1.12 29.17 -11.81
CA CYS A 16 -1.97 28.11 -11.29
C CYS A 16 -1.01 27.01 -10.83
N VAL A 17 -0.49 27.17 -9.61
CA VAL A 17 0.04 26.04 -8.85
C VAL A 17 -1.18 25.17 -8.57
N ILE A 18 -1.55 24.33 -9.54
CA ILE A 18 -2.34 23.14 -9.24
C ILE A 18 -1.45 22.34 -8.31
N ASN A 19 -1.66 22.54 -7.00
CA ASN A 19 -1.15 21.66 -5.98
C ASN A 19 -1.89 20.33 -6.16
N ARG A 20 -1.50 19.60 -7.20
CA ARG A 20 -1.92 18.23 -7.44
C ARG A 20 -1.17 17.45 -6.41
N PHE A 21 -1.68 17.45 -5.17
CA PHE A 21 -1.26 16.50 -4.15
C PHE A 21 -1.36 15.12 -4.80
N MET A 22 -0.23 14.58 -5.24
CA MET A 22 -0.18 13.24 -5.82
C MET A 22 -0.75 12.32 -4.74
N SER A 23 -1.84 11.65 -5.07
CA SER A 23 -2.49 10.76 -4.12
C SER A 23 -1.54 9.60 -3.86
N ILE A 24 -1.16 9.42 -2.59
CA ILE A 24 -0.36 8.28 -2.15
C ILE A 24 -1.32 7.12 -1.96
N TYR A 25 -1.08 6.02 -2.67
CA TYR A 25 -1.80 4.78 -2.48
C TYR A 25 -0.90 3.75 -1.85
N VAL A 26 -1.46 2.96 -0.95
CA VAL A 26 -0.80 1.82 -0.31
C VAL A 26 -1.62 0.57 -0.54
N PHE A 27 -0.95 -0.55 -0.77
CA PHE A 27 -1.54 -1.88 -0.83
C PHE A 27 -1.20 -2.63 0.46
N ILE A 28 -2.24 -3.08 1.16
CA ILE A 28 -2.13 -3.77 2.44
C ILE A 28 -2.67 -5.19 2.30
N TYR A 29 -1.88 -6.18 2.70
CA TYR A 29 -2.19 -7.61 2.53
C TYR A 29 -2.23 -8.42 3.83
N GLY A 30 -1.94 -7.79 4.97
CA GLY A 30 -1.69 -8.49 6.23
C GLY A 30 -2.26 -7.77 7.46
N THR A 31 -1.46 -7.72 8.52
CA THR A 31 -1.89 -7.30 9.87
C THR A 31 -2.28 -5.83 10.01
N LEU A 32 -1.95 -4.99 9.03
CA LEU A 32 -2.41 -3.60 8.96
C LEU A 32 -3.85 -3.43 8.46
N ARG A 33 -4.49 -4.50 7.96
CA ARG A 33 -5.91 -4.46 7.53
C ARG A 33 -6.84 -4.27 8.74
N ALA A 34 -8.05 -3.78 8.45
CA ALA A 34 -9.04 -3.49 9.48
C ALA A 34 -9.37 -4.75 10.33
N GLY A 35 -9.33 -4.60 11.65
CA GLY A 35 -9.59 -5.67 12.61
C GLY A 35 -8.45 -6.65 12.86
N GLU A 36 -7.31 -6.51 12.19
CA GLU A 36 -6.11 -7.30 12.46
C GLU A 36 -5.22 -6.65 13.54
N ILE A 37 -4.19 -7.36 13.99
CA ILE A 37 -3.42 -7.02 15.21
C ILE A 37 -2.73 -5.65 15.13
N ASN A 38 -2.40 -5.18 13.92
CA ASN A 38 -1.73 -3.91 13.66
C ASN A 38 -2.65 -2.95 12.88
N ASP A 39 -3.97 -3.04 13.05
CA ASP A 39 -4.96 -2.23 12.31
C ASP A 39 -4.53 -0.76 12.14
N LEU A 40 -4.30 -0.37 10.88
CA LEU A 40 -3.77 0.95 10.53
C LEU A 40 -4.68 2.09 10.99
N ALA A 41 -6.00 1.88 11.02
CA ALA A 41 -6.93 2.92 11.45
C ALA A 41 -6.78 3.19 12.96
N GLN A 42 -6.55 2.14 13.75
CA GLN A 42 -6.32 2.27 15.20
C GLN A 42 -4.96 2.93 15.46
N ALA A 43 -3.91 2.50 14.77
CA ALA A 43 -2.58 3.11 14.87
C ALA A 43 -2.61 4.61 14.51
N ALA A 44 -3.34 4.99 13.45
CA ALA A 44 -3.51 6.39 13.06
C ALA A 44 -4.24 7.20 14.15
N ALA A 45 -5.31 6.66 14.73
CA ALA A 45 -6.07 7.32 15.79
C ALA A 45 -5.21 7.57 17.04
N VAL A 46 -4.41 6.58 17.47
CA VAL A 46 -3.47 6.72 18.60
C VAL A 46 -2.46 7.86 18.36
N ARG A 47 -2.05 8.06 17.11
CA ARG A 47 -1.11 9.12 16.72
C ARG A 47 -1.79 10.46 16.37
N GLY A 48 -3.11 10.56 16.46
CA GLY A 48 -3.87 11.75 16.08
C GLY A 48 -3.81 12.08 14.58
N LEU A 49 -3.57 11.08 13.73
CA LEU A 49 -3.49 11.24 12.27
C LEU A 49 -4.85 11.01 11.59
N PRO A 50 -5.12 11.66 10.44
CA PRO A 50 -6.30 11.36 9.63
C PRO A 50 -6.32 9.88 9.19
N PRO A 51 -7.49 9.22 9.19
CA PRO A 51 -7.58 7.82 8.80
C PRO A 51 -7.28 7.62 7.32
N ALA A 52 -6.76 6.44 6.98
CA ALA A 52 -6.64 6.00 5.60
C ALA A 52 -8.02 5.88 4.94
N GLN A 53 -8.17 6.35 3.70
CA GLN A 53 -9.39 6.12 2.93
C GLN A 53 -9.28 4.81 2.17
N ARG A 54 -10.11 3.82 2.52
CA ARG A 54 -10.21 2.58 1.76
C ARG A 54 -10.73 2.84 0.35
N ILE A 55 -9.99 2.36 -0.66
CA ILE A 55 -10.36 2.46 -2.08
C ILE A 55 -11.06 1.18 -2.54
N GLY A 56 -10.59 0.00 -2.11
CA GLY A 56 -11.24 -1.27 -2.44
C GLY A 56 -10.29 -2.47 -2.38
N PRO A 57 -10.83 -3.68 -2.60
CA PRO A 57 -10.03 -4.89 -2.70
C PRO A 57 -9.16 -4.88 -3.96
N ALA A 58 -7.99 -5.49 -3.86
CA ALA A 58 -7.04 -5.55 -4.96
C ALA A 58 -6.15 -6.78 -4.86
N THR A 59 -5.38 -7.02 -5.90
CA THR A 59 -4.31 -8.03 -5.90
C THR A 59 -3.00 -7.46 -6.40
N VAL A 60 -1.87 -8.02 -5.95
CA VAL A 60 -0.52 -7.75 -6.48
C VAL A 60 0.19 -9.07 -6.83
N PRO A 61 1.17 -9.09 -7.76
CA PRO A 61 1.99 -10.28 -7.99
C PRO A 61 2.78 -10.64 -6.73
N GLY A 62 2.73 -11.91 -6.31
CA GLY A 62 3.39 -12.33 -5.08
C GLY A 62 2.95 -13.71 -4.60
N MET A 63 3.67 -14.21 -3.61
CA MET A 63 3.27 -15.31 -2.74
C MET A 63 3.41 -14.90 -1.28
N LEU A 64 2.66 -15.56 -0.41
CA LEU A 64 2.71 -15.31 1.03
C LEU A 64 3.59 -16.36 1.74
N VAL A 65 4.22 -15.92 2.83
CA VAL A 65 4.88 -16.78 3.82
C VAL A 65 4.36 -16.47 5.22
N ASP A 66 4.34 -17.46 6.10
CA ASP A 66 3.87 -17.34 7.48
C ASP A 66 5.05 -17.18 8.46
N PHE A 67 5.11 -16.05 9.17
CA PHE A 67 6.01 -15.86 10.32
C PHE A 67 5.34 -16.19 11.67
N GLY A 68 4.14 -16.75 11.65
CA GLY A 68 3.34 -17.12 12.82
C GLY A 68 2.23 -16.10 13.08
N GLN A 69 2.58 -14.89 13.50
CA GLN A 69 1.59 -13.84 13.83
C GLN A 69 1.36 -12.82 12.70
N TRP A 70 2.26 -12.78 11.71
CA TRP A 70 2.18 -11.86 10.58
C TRP A 70 2.63 -12.55 9.29
N PRO A 71 2.10 -12.11 8.13
CA PRO A 71 2.53 -12.60 6.84
C PRO A 71 3.79 -11.88 6.36
N GLY A 72 4.55 -12.52 5.48
CA GLY A 72 5.44 -11.85 4.54
C GLY A 72 4.95 -12.03 3.10
N LEU A 73 5.18 -11.03 2.25
CA LEU A 73 4.93 -11.12 0.81
C LEU A 73 6.25 -11.14 0.05
N ILE A 74 6.47 -12.19 -0.75
CA ILE A 74 7.60 -12.30 -1.68
C ILE A 74 7.10 -12.01 -3.10
N PRO A 75 7.60 -10.97 -3.80
CA PRO A 75 7.20 -10.69 -5.17
C PRO A 75 7.61 -11.82 -6.11
N VAL A 76 6.70 -12.27 -6.97
CA VAL A 76 6.95 -13.30 -7.98
C VAL A 76 6.37 -12.90 -9.34
N ALA A 77 6.93 -13.45 -10.41
CA ALA A 77 6.52 -13.20 -11.79
C ALA A 77 5.90 -14.45 -12.48
N ASP A 78 5.43 -15.41 -11.69
CA ASP A 78 4.91 -16.71 -12.16
C ASP A 78 3.38 -16.77 -12.29
N GLY A 79 2.71 -15.63 -12.20
CA GLY A 79 1.26 -15.50 -12.30
C GLY A 79 0.52 -15.60 -10.96
N ARG A 80 1.17 -16.03 -9.87
CA ARG A 80 0.56 -16.00 -8.52
C ARG A 80 0.30 -14.57 -8.07
N ARG A 81 -0.76 -14.40 -7.28
CA ARG A 81 -1.20 -13.09 -6.80
C ARG A 81 -1.61 -13.19 -5.34
N VAL A 82 -1.37 -12.09 -4.61
CA VAL A 82 -1.79 -11.92 -3.22
C VAL A 82 -2.95 -10.95 -3.18
N ARG A 83 -3.99 -11.31 -2.43
CA ARG A 83 -5.16 -10.49 -2.16
C ARG A 83 -4.90 -9.54 -1.00
N GLY A 84 -5.43 -8.33 -1.15
CA GLY A 84 -5.34 -7.29 -0.14
C GLY A 84 -6.30 -6.16 -0.46
N GLU A 85 -6.00 -4.99 0.08
CA GLU A 85 -6.82 -3.81 -0.01
C GLU A 85 -5.96 -2.58 -0.31
N VAL A 86 -6.48 -1.70 -1.17
CA VAL A 86 -5.85 -0.42 -1.49
C VAL A 86 -6.44 0.67 -0.62
N TYR A 87 -5.57 1.51 -0.09
CA TYR A 87 -5.94 2.70 0.66
C TYR A 87 -5.26 3.93 0.09
N ARG A 88 -5.94 5.08 0.15
CA ARG A 88 -5.34 6.39 -0.05
C ARG A 88 -4.92 6.96 1.30
N VAL A 89 -3.68 7.41 1.39
CA VAL A 89 -3.08 7.90 2.64
C VAL A 89 -2.45 9.27 2.46
N GLN A 90 -2.23 9.97 3.57
CA GLN A 90 -1.41 11.18 3.62
C GLN A 90 0.05 10.81 3.90
N PRO A 91 1.03 11.67 3.56
CA PRO A 91 2.45 11.39 3.81
C PRO A 91 2.77 10.99 5.26
N ALA A 92 2.15 11.64 6.24
CA ALA A 92 2.35 11.32 7.66
C ALA A 92 1.91 9.89 8.03
N LEU A 93 0.85 9.39 7.39
CA LEU A 93 0.38 8.03 7.62
C LEU A 93 1.27 7.00 6.91
N LEU A 94 1.84 7.34 5.74
CA LEU A 94 2.86 6.50 5.12
C LEU A 94 4.12 6.40 6.00
N ALA A 95 4.54 7.50 6.64
CA ALA A 95 5.65 7.50 7.59
C ALA A 95 5.34 6.65 8.85
N LEU A 96 4.10 6.69 9.36
CA LEU A 96 3.69 5.79 10.44
C LEU A 96 3.76 4.31 10.02
N MET A 97 3.41 3.99 8.76
CA MET A 97 3.59 2.63 8.25
C MET A 97 5.07 2.25 8.16
N ASP A 98 5.96 3.17 7.77
CA ASP A 98 7.41 2.92 7.82
C ASP A 98 7.87 2.57 9.24
N GLU A 99 7.38 3.29 10.27
CA GLU A 99 7.69 3.01 11.67
C GLU A 99 7.20 1.62 12.11
N ILE A 100 5.96 1.26 11.78
CA ILE A 100 5.37 -0.04 12.17
C ILE A 100 6.12 -1.20 11.52
N GLU A 101 6.54 -1.03 10.27
CA GLU A 101 7.26 -2.06 9.50
C GLU A 101 8.79 -1.98 9.69
N GLU A 102 9.26 -1.15 10.63
CA GLU A 102 10.67 -0.92 10.96
C GLU A 102 11.53 -0.55 9.72
N TYR A 103 10.91 0.11 8.75
CA TYR A 103 11.55 0.49 7.50
C TYR A 103 12.27 1.84 7.63
N VAL A 104 13.59 1.82 7.42
CA VAL A 104 14.40 3.02 7.27
C VAL A 104 15.19 2.95 5.95
N PRO A 105 15.10 3.96 5.07
CA PRO A 105 15.84 3.97 3.81
C PRO A 105 17.34 3.72 3.99
N GLY A 106 17.88 2.75 3.24
CA GLY A 106 19.29 2.39 3.28
C GLY A 106 19.68 1.46 4.45
N GLN A 107 18.76 1.15 5.36
CA GLN A 107 18.99 0.16 6.42
C GLN A 107 18.38 -1.19 6.02
N LYS A 108 19.02 -2.28 6.48
CA LYS A 108 18.51 -3.63 6.25
C LYS A 108 17.42 -3.93 7.29
N CYS A 109 16.23 -4.28 6.82
CA CYS A 109 15.08 -4.67 7.62
C CYS A 109 14.30 -5.80 6.91
N CYS A 110 13.46 -6.52 7.65
CA CYS A 110 12.68 -7.62 7.11
C CYS A 110 11.69 -7.13 6.04
N PHE A 111 10.95 -6.06 6.34
CA PHE A 111 9.95 -5.45 5.47
C PHE A 111 10.52 -4.21 4.80
N VAL A 112 10.56 -4.20 3.46
CA VAL A 112 11.14 -3.10 2.69
C VAL A 112 10.05 -2.36 1.93
N ARG A 113 9.95 -1.03 2.09
CA ARG A 113 8.98 -0.27 1.29
C ARG A 113 9.40 -0.29 -0.19
N ARG A 114 8.47 -0.71 -1.04
CA ARG A 114 8.62 -0.71 -2.50
C ARG A 114 7.35 -0.18 -3.17
N GLU A 115 7.43 0.04 -4.47
CA GLU A 115 6.28 0.32 -5.31
C GLU A 115 5.85 -0.93 -6.08
N THR A 116 4.56 -1.03 -6.35
CA THR A 116 3.96 -2.10 -7.17
C THR A 116 2.73 -1.58 -7.90
N ILE A 117 2.28 -2.34 -8.90
CA ILE A 117 1.01 -2.10 -9.58
C ILE A 117 -0.03 -3.05 -8.97
N ALA A 118 -0.93 -2.48 -8.18
CA ALA A 118 -2.09 -3.20 -7.67
C ALA A 118 -3.19 -3.23 -8.74
N ARG A 119 -3.77 -4.41 -8.95
CA ARG A 119 -4.99 -4.59 -9.74
C ARG A 119 -6.17 -4.43 -8.79
N LEU A 120 -6.76 -3.24 -8.77
CA LEU A 120 -7.92 -2.87 -7.96
C LEU A 120 -9.19 -3.40 -8.62
N ASP A 121 -10.03 -4.08 -7.84
CA ASP A 121 -11.33 -4.54 -8.30
C ASP A 121 -12.33 -3.38 -8.25
N LEU A 122 -13.07 -3.22 -9.34
CA LEU A 122 -14.16 -2.25 -9.48
C LEU A 122 -15.50 -2.99 -9.62
N SER A 123 -16.59 -2.23 -9.65
CA SER A 123 -17.92 -2.77 -9.91
C SER A 123 -18.00 -3.47 -11.28
N ALA A 124 -18.93 -4.42 -11.39
CA ALA A 124 -19.22 -5.18 -12.61
C ALA A 124 -18.01 -5.96 -13.19
N GLY A 125 -17.12 -6.47 -12.33
CA GLY A 125 -15.98 -7.31 -12.74
C GLY A 125 -14.87 -6.56 -13.45
N ARG A 126 -14.92 -5.22 -13.48
CA ARG A 126 -13.86 -4.38 -14.05
C ARG A 126 -12.69 -4.31 -13.08
N THR A 127 -11.50 -4.05 -13.61
CA THR A 127 -10.31 -3.77 -12.79
C THR A 127 -9.64 -2.48 -13.24
N ARG A 128 -8.86 -1.88 -12.34
CA ARG A 128 -7.99 -0.73 -12.62
C ARG A 128 -6.63 -0.98 -12.02
N GLU A 129 -5.59 -0.65 -12.77
CA GLU A 129 -4.22 -0.65 -12.26
C GLU A 129 -3.93 0.63 -11.48
N LEU A 130 -3.29 0.49 -10.34
CA LEU A 130 -2.93 1.61 -9.47
C LEU A 130 -1.51 1.40 -8.92
N GLN A 131 -0.66 2.41 -9.10
CA GLN A 131 0.66 2.44 -8.47
C GLN A 131 0.48 2.63 -6.96
N CYS A 132 1.02 1.71 -6.18
CA CYS A 132 0.89 1.67 -4.72
C CYS A 132 2.25 1.42 -4.07
N HIS A 133 2.46 2.00 -2.89
CA HIS A 133 3.48 1.50 -1.97
C HIS A 133 2.99 0.24 -1.26
N TYR A 134 3.91 -0.65 -0.93
CA TYR A 134 3.66 -1.86 -0.13
C TYR A 134 4.96 -2.31 0.53
N TYR A 135 4.86 -3.28 1.43
CA TYR A 135 5.99 -3.77 2.23
C TYR A 135 6.19 -5.27 1.97
N PRO A 136 6.82 -5.67 0.85
CA PRO A 136 7.31 -7.03 0.69
C PRO A 136 8.46 -7.32 1.67
N ILE A 137 8.73 -8.60 1.92
CA ILE A 137 9.90 -8.99 2.69
C ILE A 137 11.16 -9.04 1.81
N ASP A 138 12.32 -8.82 2.41
CA ASP A 138 13.60 -9.28 1.85
C ASP A 138 13.63 -10.82 1.93
N PRO A 139 13.67 -11.56 0.80
CA PRO A 139 13.70 -13.02 0.82
C PRO A 139 14.90 -13.59 1.59
N ALA A 140 16.01 -12.85 1.69
CA ALA A 140 17.17 -13.24 2.48
C ALA A 140 16.90 -13.24 4.00
N LEU A 141 15.84 -12.58 4.45
CA LEU A 141 15.41 -12.48 5.85
C LEU A 141 14.20 -13.35 6.16
N ARG A 142 13.74 -14.20 5.22
CA ARG A 142 12.56 -15.06 5.42
C ARG A 142 12.73 -16.12 6.52
N ALA A 143 13.98 -16.48 6.85
CA ALA A 143 14.31 -17.52 7.84
C ALA A 143 13.49 -18.82 7.65
N ALA A 144 12.83 -19.29 8.71
CA ALA A 144 12.01 -20.51 8.72
C ALA A 144 10.53 -20.27 8.37
N ALA A 145 10.18 -19.11 7.80
CA ALA A 145 8.81 -18.81 7.41
C ALA A 145 8.27 -19.85 6.42
N VAL A 146 7.01 -20.26 6.64
CA VAL A 146 6.37 -21.35 5.90
C VAL A 146 5.65 -20.81 4.67
N ASP A 147 5.82 -21.44 3.52
CA ASP A 147 5.11 -21.05 2.30
C ASP A 147 3.59 -21.22 2.47
N ILE A 148 2.83 -20.19 2.11
CA ILE A 148 1.37 -20.21 2.13
C ILE A 148 0.88 -20.39 0.69
N SER A 149 0.07 -21.43 0.46
CA SER A 149 -0.57 -21.68 -0.85
C SER A 149 -1.81 -20.82 -1.11
N ALA A 150 -2.45 -20.32 -0.04
CA ALA A 150 -3.55 -19.38 -0.12
C ALA A 150 -3.09 -17.98 -0.58
N ASP A 151 -4.02 -17.21 -1.14
CA ASP A 151 -3.76 -15.87 -1.66
C ASP A 151 -4.11 -14.74 -0.66
N ASP A 152 -4.81 -15.03 0.42
CA ASP A 152 -5.23 -14.06 1.44
C ASP A 152 -4.78 -14.48 2.85
N TRP A 153 -3.99 -13.62 3.50
CA TRP A 153 -3.48 -13.86 4.86
C TRP A 153 -4.60 -14.05 5.88
N ILE A 154 -5.65 -13.22 5.83
CA ILE A 154 -6.69 -13.23 6.86
C ILE A 154 -7.46 -14.56 6.81
N ALA A 155 -7.87 -14.98 5.60
CA ALA A 155 -8.53 -16.27 5.40
C ALA A 155 -7.65 -17.45 5.85
N TYR A 156 -6.35 -17.43 5.51
CA TYR A 156 -5.39 -18.44 5.96
C TYR A 156 -5.23 -18.47 7.49
N ARG A 157 -5.07 -17.31 8.13
CA ARG A 157 -4.90 -17.21 9.59
C ARG A 157 -6.13 -17.76 10.33
N GLN A 158 -7.32 -17.44 9.85
CA GLN A 158 -8.57 -17.92 10.43
C GLN A 158 -8.72 -19.45 10.30
N SER A 159 -8.36 -20.04 9.16
CA SER A 159 -8.44 -21.50 8.97
C SER A 159 -7.41 -22.27 9.81
N ARG A 160 -6.24 -21.68 10.06
CA ARG A 160 -5.23 -22.23 10.97
C ARG A 160 -5.75 -22.27 12.41
N LEU A 161 -6.39 -21.20 12.87
CA LEU A 161 -6.97 -21.12 14.22
C LEU A 161 -8.10 -22.14 14.43
N SER A 162 -8.94 -22.37 13.43
CA SER A 162 -10.00 -23.39 13.50
C SER A 162 -9.44 -24.82 13.56
N ASN A 163 -8.29 -25.08 12.94
CA ASN A 163 -7.67 -26.40 12.94
C ASN A 163 -6.85 -26.71 14.21
N THR A 164 -6.55 -25.70 15.03
CA THR A 164 -5.85 -25.86 16.32
C THR A 164 -6.78 -25.98 17.54
N GLY A 165 -8.10 -25.94 17.34
CA GLY A 165 -9.07 -26.07 18.43
C GLY A 165 -9.33 -27.54 18.80
N TRP A 166 -8.99 -27.90 20.05
CA TRP A 166 -9.68 -28.94 20.83
C TRP A 166 -10.79 -28.27 21.64
#